data_AF-A1B7A6-F1
#
_entry.id   AF-A1B7A6-F1
#
_cell.length_a   1.000
_cell.length_b   1.000
_cell.length_c   1.000
_cell.angle_alpha   90.00
_cell.angle_beta   90.00
_cell.angle_gamma   90.00
#
_symmetry.space_group_name_H-M   'P 1'
#
loop_
_entity.id
_entity.type
_entity.pdbx_description
1 polymer ?
#
loop_
_entity_poly.entity_id
_entity_poly.type
_entity_poly.pdbx_seq_one_letter_code
_entity_poly.pdbx_strand_id
1 'polypeptide(L)'
;MKRYLATLLAALIFPAAAAAQSEIALAGHLIAFDTIDYDSHADLLYKLAGQVVGHLRSYLSTEDDVENVALNHGKEWADFIFQQMKDHYWEMPTDYRAKVTRGFRVLNAQNFNVSGVDRIRDLKNGVTPRSDTRKYVFNGLQKCGYPYQKFDSDDERRFAVLIDGDFEKSVRRWIKPGARQFQIEYASGQAYEPDFVVETDTEKLIVEIKARNEMTDEIVLAKARAAAEWVKYANEHAEANGGKSWGYLLVPGDSITESATLAGLVASHRRE
;
A
#
# COMPACT_ATOMS: atom_id res chain seq x y z
N MET A 1 37.83 -13.43 6.72
CA MET A 1 38.64 -12.20 6.68
C MET A 1 37.85 -10.90 6.44
N LYS A 2 36.52 -10.92 6.25
CA LYS A 2 35.69 -9.71 6.07
C LYS A 2 35.03 -9.16 7.34
N ARG A 3 35.01 -9.91 8.45
CA ARG A 3 34.40 -9.48 9.72
C ARG A 3 35.25 -8.51 10.56
N TYR A 4 36.57 -8.49 10.37
CA TYR A 4 37.47 -7.59 11.11
C TYR A 4 37.59 -6.18 10.51
N LEU A 5 37.31 -6.03 9.21
CA LEU A 5 37.43 -4.74 8.51
C LEU A 5 36.27 -3.78 8.83
N ALA A 6 35.06 -4.29 9.09
CA ALA A 6 33.92 -3.46 9.48
C ALA A 6 34.08 -2.87 10.90
N THR A 7 34.64 -3.64 11.84
CA THR A 7 34.91 -3.18 13.21
C THR A 7 36.03 -2.16 13.27
N LEU A 8 37.07 -2.30 12.44
CA LEU A 8 38.16 -1.32 12.36
C LEU A 8 37.77 -0.01 11.64
N LEU A 9 36.86 -0.07 10.66
CA LEU A 9 36.47 1.14 9.93
C LEU A 9 35.63 2.10 10.80
N ALA A 10 34.81 1.57 11.72
CA ALA A 10 34.04 2.37 12.67
C ALA A 10 34.93 3.14 13.67
N ALA A 11 36.14 2.65 13.95
CA ALA A 11 37.09 3.28 14.88
C ALA A 11 37.97 4.38 14.22
N LEU A 12 37.98 4.50 12.89
CA LEU A 12 38.98 5.29 12.16
C LEU A 12 38.47 6.63 11.58
N ILE A 13 37.20 7.02 11.76
CA ILE A 13 36.60 8.21 11.13
C ILE A 13 36.21 9.30 12.16
N PHE A 14 37.11 9.68 13.06
CA PHE A 14 37.05 10.87 13.96
C PHE A 14 36.23 10.76 15.28
N PRO A 15 36.56 11.61 16.30
CA PRO A 15 36.42 11.29 17.72
C PRO A 15 35.15 11.89 18.32
N ALA A 16 34.13 11.05 18.51
CA ALA A 16 33.16 11.27 19.56
C ALA A 16 33.73 10.70 20.87
N ALA A 17 33.53 11.39 22.00
CA ALA A 17 33.97 10.98 23.33
C ALA A 17 33.87 9.46 23.52
N ALA A 18 34.96 8.82 23.94
CA ALA A 18 35.18 7.37 23.98
C ALA A 18 33.91 6.55 24.31
N ALA A 19 33.15 6.19 23.27
CA ALA A 19 32.00 5.31 23.40
C ALA A 19 32.49 3.92 23.81
N ALA A 20 31.83 3.30 24.78
CA ALA A 20 32.25 1.98 25.26
C ALA A 20 32.13 0.93 24.14
N GLN A 21 32.98 -0.09 24.16
CA GLN A 21 32.99 -1.14 23.12
C GLN A 21 31.62 -1.83 22.97
N SER A 22 30.85 -1.91 24.06
CA SER A 22 29.47 -2.39 24.10
C SER A 22 28.47 -1.49 23.36
N GLU A 23 28.63 -0.16 23.42
CA GLU A 23 27.79 0.81 22.71
C GLU A 23 28.03 0.74 21.20
N ILE A 24 29.30 0.62 20.80
CA ILE A 24 29.71 0.45 19.39
C ILE A 24 29.14 -0.85 18.82
N ALA A 25 29.17 -1.95 19.58
CA ALA A 25 28.61 -3.22 19.16
C ALA A 25 27.10 -3.13 18.91
N LEU A 26 26.35 -2.54 19.84
CA LEU A 26 24.90 -2.36 19.72
C LEU A 26 24.52 -1.40 18.57
N ALA A 27 25.23 -0.28 18.43
CA ALA A 27 25.04 0.64 17.32
C ALA A 27 25.30 -0.07 15.97
N GLY A 28 26.32 -0.93 15.90
CA GLY A 28 26.60 -1.74 14.71
C GLY A 28 25.45 -2.66 14.30
N HIS A 29 24.68 -3.19 15.25
CA HIS A 29 23.48 -3.97 14.94
C HIS A 29 22.30 -3.11 14.47
N LEU A 30 22.15 -1.90 15.00
CA LEU A 30 21.14 -0.95 14.53
C LEU A 30 21.43 -0.47 13.09
N ILE A 31 22.69 -0.19 12.78
CA ILE A 31 23.11 0.24 11.43
C ILE A 31 22.81 -0.83 10.37
N ALA A 32 22.70 -2.10 10.77
CA ALA A 32 22.39 -3.19 9.85
C ALA A 32 20.92 -3.23 9.39
N PHE A 33 20.03 -2.39 9.91
CA PHE A 33 18.66 -2.27 9.40
C PHE A 33 18.62 -1.36 8.17
N ASP A 34 18.24 -1.91 7.02
CA ASP A 34 18.17 -1.20 5.73
C ASP A 34 17.31 0.08 5.75
N THR A 35 16.37 0.18 6.69
CA THR A 35 15.46 1.33 6.86
C THR A 35 16.05 2.47 7.71
N ILE A 36 17.22 2.29 8.30
CA ILE A 36 17.89 3.30 9.12
C ILE A 36 18.91 4.04 8.25
N ASP A 37 18.68 5.34 8.05
CA ASP A 37 19.69 6.24 7.50
C ASP A 37 20.70 6.58 8.62
N TYR A 38 21.83 5.88 8.62
CA TYR A 38 22.90 6.08 9.59
C TYR A 38 23.47 7.50 9.54
N ASP A 39 23.69 8.03 8.34
CA ASP A 39 24.37 9.32 8.15
C ASP A 39 23.54 10.46 8.75
N SER A 40 22.21 10.35 8.68
CA SER A 40 21.28 11.35 9.23
C SER A 40 21.02 11.18 10.74
N HIS A 41 21.28 10.01 11.33
CA HIS A 41 20.79 9.66 12.67
C HIS A 41 21.82 9.05 13.62
N ALA A 42 23.12 9.10 13.30
CA ALA A 42 24.20 8.52 14.12
C ALA A 42 24.10 8.89 15.61
N ASP A 43 23.93 10.18 15.94
CA ASP A 43 23.84 10.65 17.34
C ASP A 43 22.70 9.99 18.12
N LEU A 44 21.54 9.79 17.48
CA LEU A 44 20.39 9.13 18.11
C LEU A 44 20.66 7.64 18.32
N LEU A 45 21.25 6.96 17.34
CA LEU A 45 21.55 5.53 17.43
C LEU A 45 22.53 5.24 18.56
N TYR A 46 23.59 6.04 18.69
CA TYR A 46 24.54 5.92 19.80
C TYR A 46 23.91 6.27 21.15
N LYS A 47 23.02 7.26 21.20
CA LYS A 47 22.27 7.59 22.42
C LYS A 47 21.38 6.43 22.88
N LEU A 48 20.66 5.78 21.96
CA LEU A 48 19.79 4.63 22.26
C LEU A 48 20.62 3.40 22.69
N ALA A 49 21.74 3.13 22.01
CA ALA A 49 22.68 2.09 22.41
C ALA A 49 23.22 2.34 23.83
N GLY A 50 23.62 3.58 24.14
CA GLY A 50 24.07 3.98 25.48
C GLY A 50 23.01 3.82 26.57
N GLN A 51 21.72 4.06 26.25
CA GLN A 51 20.63 3.80 27.20
C GLN A 51 20.50 2.32 27.54
N VAL A 52 20.63 1.43 26.54
CA VAL A 52 20.62 -0.02 26.78
C VAL A 52 21.84 -0.44 27.59
N VAL A 53 23.04 0.01 27.23
CA VAL A 53 24.26 -0.29 28.02
C VAL A 53 24.14 0.23 29.46
N GLY A 54 23.60 1.43 29.65
CA GLY A 54 23.30 1.98 30.97
C GLY A 54 22.30 1.12 31.75
N HIS A 55 21.29 0.56 31.08
CA HIS A 55 20.38 -0.40 31.69
C HIS A 55 21.09 -1.71 32.05
N LEU A 56 21.93 -2.28 31.17
CA LEU A 56 22.72 -3.48 31.47
C LEU A 56 23.61 -3.29 32.70
N ARG A 57 24.30 -2.15 32.78
CA ARG A 57 25.14 -1.76 33.93
C ARG A 57 24.36 -1.62 35.24
N SER A 58 23.04 -1.40 35.19
CA SER A 58 22.24 -1.28 36.42
C SER A 58 22.02 -2.61 37.14
N TYR A 59 22.18 -3.75 36.45
CA TYR A 59 21.94 -5.07 37.02
C TYR A 59 23.07 -6.09 36.81
N LEU A 60 24.03 -5.81 35.92
CA LEU A 60 25.24 -6.60 35.76
C LEU A 60 26.38 -6.04 36.62
N SER A 61 27.18 -6.93 37.19
CA SER A 61 28.16 -6.56 38.22
C SER A 61 29.54 -6.19 37.67
N THR A 62 29.88 -6.62 36.44
CA THR A 62 31.17 -6.35 35.82
C THR A 62 30.98 -5.78 34.41
N GLU A 63 31.94 -4.96 33.97
CA GLU A 63 31.93 -4.44 32.59
C GLU A 63 32.11 -5.58 31.56
N ASP A 64 32.87 -6.63 31.89
CA ASP A 64 33.02 -7.81 31.05
C ASP A 64 31.67 -8.52 30.79
N ASP A 65 30.81 -8.61 31.81
CA ASP A 65 29.45 -9.17 31.64
C ASP A 65 28.57 -8.29 30.75
N VAL A 66 28.69 -6.97 30.89
CA VAL A 66 27.96 -5.99 30.05
C VAL A 66 28.39 -6.12 28.59
N GLU A 67 29.69 -6.20 28.32
CA GLU A 67 30.23 -6.40 26.98
C GLU A 67 29.79 -7.75 26.40
N ASN A 68 29.83 -8.82 27.19
CA ASN A 68 29.45 -10.15 26.75
C ASN A 68 27.96 -10.22 26.35
N VAL A 69 27.08 -9.60 27.14
CA VAL A 69 25.64 -9.52 26.83
C VAL A 69 25.41 -8.62 25.61
N ALA A 70 26.06 -7.46 25.53
CA ALA A 70 25.93 -6.56 24.39
C ALA A 70 26.40 -7.19 23.07
N LEU A 71 27.44 -8.04 23.10
CA LEU A 71 27.95 -8.73 21.91
C LEU A 71 27.09 -9.92 21.49
N ASN A 72 26.66 -10.76 22.45
CA ASN A 72 25.94 -12.00 22.13
C ASN A 72 24.44 -11.80 21.93
N HIS A 73 23.85 -10.86 22.67
CA HIS A 73 22.42 -10.53 22.60
C HIS A 73 22.16 -9.18 21.92
N GLY A 74 23.20 -8.59 21.30
CA GLY A 74 23.10 -7.27 20.70
C GLY A 74 22.03 -7.16 19.61
N LYS A 75 21.77 -8.25 18.89
CA LYS A 75 20.69 -8.31 17.90
C LYS A 75 19.30 -8.17 18.54
N GLU A 76 19.04 -8.90 19.64
CA GLU A 76 17.74 -8.87 20.33
C GLU A 76 17.46 -7.48 20.89
N TRP A 77 18.49 -6.83 21.44
CA TRP A 77 18.41 -5.45 21.90
C TRP A 77 18.23 -4.45 20.77
N ALA A 78 18.92 -4.63 19.64
CA ALA A 78 18.74 -3.79 18.46
C ALA A 78 17.34 -3.94 17.87
N ASP A 79 16.80 -5.16 17.82
CA ASP A 79 15.41 -5.43 17.41
C ASP A 79 14.42 -4.71 18.35
N PHE A 80 14.64 -4.76 19.66
CA PHE A 80 13.81 -4.06 20.65
C PHE A 80 13.83 -2.53 20.48
N ILE A 81 15.02 -1.93 20.36
CA ILE A 81 15.19 -0.49 20.08
C ILE A 81 14.49 -0.14 18.77
N PHE A 82 14.66 -0.95 17.73
CA PHE A 82 14.08 -0.70 16.41
C PHE A 82 12.55 -0.74 16.41
N GLN A 83 11.93 -1.64 17.20
CA GLN A 83 10.47 -1.61 17.39
C GLN A 83 10.00 -0.31 18.06
N GLN A 84 10.71 0.17 19.10
CA GLN A 84 10.37 1.46 19.71
C GLN A 84 10.57 2.62 18.73
N MET A 85 11.62 2.59 17.91
CA MET A 85 11.83 3.61 16.87
C MET A 85 10.70 3.61 15.84
N LYS A 86 10.17 2.44 15.47
CA LYS A 86 9.01 2.31 14.59
C LYS A 86 7.74 2.90 15.17
N ASP A 87 7.50 2.70 16.46
CA ASP A 87 6.32 3.29 17.15
C ASP A 87 6.37 4.83 17.16
N HIS A 88 7.56 5.41 17.01
CA HIS A 88 7.79 6.85 16.93
C HIS A 88 8.19 7.33 15.51
N TYR A 89 8.10 6.46 14.51
CA TYR A 89 8.39 6.82 13.13
C TYR A 89 7.28 7.71 12.59
N TRP A 90 7.68 8.86 12.06
CA TRP A 90 6.80 9.75 11.33
C TRP A 90 7.52 10.12 10.03
N GLU A 91 6.86 9.88 8.91
CA GLU A 91 7.33 10.33 7.61
C GLU A 91 6.78 11.74 7.39
N MET A 92 7.60 12.65 6.84
CA MET A 92 7.09 13.92 6.34
C MET A 92 5.96 13.64 5.34
N PRO A 93 4.88 14.44 5.30
CA PRO A 93 3.81 14.21 4.33
C PRO A 93 4.42 14.09 2.94
N THR A 94 4.18 12.97 2.26
CA THR A 94 4.61 12.77 0.89
C THR A 94 3.96 13.85 0.04
N ASP A 95 4.74 14.85 -0.39
CA ASP A 95 4.27 15.82 -1.37
C ASP A 95 4.06 15.08 -2.69
N TYR A 96 2.81 14.72 -3.00
CA TYR A 96 2.46 14.11 -4.27
C TYR A 96 2.68 15.14 -5.39
N ARG A 97 3.63 14.87 -6.29
CA ARG A 97 3.84 15.67 -7.51
C ARG A 97 3.21 14.96 -8.70
N ALA A 98 2.13 15.53 -9.22
CA ALA A 98 1.53 15.04 -10.46
C ALA A 98 2.40 15.39 -11.68
N LYS A 99 2.60 14.42 -12.57
CA LYS A 99 3.22 14.62 -13.88
C LYS A 99 2.22 14.25 -14.96
N VAL A 100 1.67 15.26 -15.64
CA VAL A 100 0.88 15.03 -16.85
C VAL A 100 1.83 14.69 -17.99
N THR A 101 1.75 13.45 -18.49
CA THR A 101 2.49 13.03 -19.68
C THR A 101 1.56 13.05 -20.88
N ARG A 102 1.98 13.69 -21.98
CA ARG A 102 1.22 13.65 -23.23
C ARG A 102 1.40 12.26 -23.85
N GLY A 103 0.32 11.49 -23.89
CA GLY A 103 0.29 10.19 -24.55
C GLY A 103 -1.00 9.46 -24.28
N PHE A 104 -1.39 8.62 -25.22
CA PHE A 104 -2.44 7.62 -25.00
C PHE A 104 -1.74 6.31 -24.62
N ARG A 105 -2.18 5.68 -23.53
CA ARG A 105 -1.81 4.29 -23.23
C ARG A 105 -2.90 3.38 -23.76
N VAL A 106 -2.50 2.45 -24.60
CA VAL A 106 -3.39 1.37 -25.03
C VAL A 106 -3.66 0.49 -23.81
N LEU A 107 -4.94 0.22 -23.55
CA LEU A 107 -5.35 -0.77 -22.58
C LEU A 107 -4.93 -2.14 -23.10
N ASN A 108 -3.91 -2.72 -22.48
CA ASN A 108 -3.42 -4.03 -22.85
C ASN A 108 -4.41 -5.12 -22.45
N ALA A 109 -4.50 -6.16 -23.27
CA ALA A 109 -5.28 -7.35 -22.94
C ALA A 109 -4.78 -7.95 -21.61
N GLN A 110 -5.74 -8.34 -20.77
CA GLN A 110 -5.43 -9.05 -19.53
C GLN A 110 -5.36 -10.55 -19.82
N ASN A 111 -4.23 -11.17 -19.47
CA ASN A 111 -4.04 -12.60 -19.63
C ASN A 111 -4.53 -13.35 -18.39
N PHE A 112 -5.58 -14.16 -18.54
CA PHE A 112 -6.06 -15.04 -17.50
C PHE A 112 -5.69 -16.49 -17.81
N ASN A 113 -4.93 -17.13 -16.92
CA ASN A 113 -4.69 -18.57 -17.00
C ASN A 113 -5.91 -19.31 -16.46
N VAL A 114 -6.66 -19.95 -17.35
CA VAL A 114 -7.84 -20.74 -17.02
C VAL A 114 -7.53 -22.21 -17.27
N SER A 115 -7.67 -23.05 -16.24
CA SER A 115 -7.36 -24.49 -16.32
C SER A 115 -8.41 -25.32 -17.06
N GLY A 116 -9.51 -24.71 -17.51
CA GLY A 116 -10.61 -25.37 -18.22
C GLY A 116 -11.80 -24.43 -18.43
N VAL A 117 -12.62 -24.70 -19.47
CA VAL A 117 -13.79 -23.87 -19.82
C VAL A 117 -14.84 -23.86 -18.70
N ASP A 118 -14.84 -24.88 -17.84
CA ASP A 118 -15.66 -25.00 -16.62
C ASP A 118 -15.40 -23.89 -15.59
N ARG A 119 -14.26 -23.21 -15.70
CA ARG A 119 -13.90 -22.06 -14.85
C ARG A 119 -14.28 -20.71 -15.44
N ILE A 120 -14.95 -20.69 -16.60
CA ILE A 120 -15.56 -19.48 -17.16
C ILE A 120 -17.05 -19.47 -16.77
N ARG A 121 -17.52 -18.37 -16.19
CA ARG A 121 -18.91 -18.19 -15.76
C ARG A 121 -19.49 -16.87 -16.25
N ASP A 122 -20.80 -16.84 -16.48
CA ASP A 122 -21.49 -15.56 -16.71
C ASP A 122 -21.40 -14.68 -15.46
N LEU A 123 -21.12 -13.38 -15.64
CA LEU A 123 -20.99 -12.41 -14.55
C LEU A 123 -22.18 -12.44 -13.57
N LYS A 124 -23.40 -12.65 -14.08
CA LYS A 124 -24.64 -12.68 -13.28
C LYS A 124 -24.76 -13.94 -12.45
N ASN A 125 -24.07 -15.02 -12.82
CA ASN A 125 -24.11 -16.29 -12.12
C ASN A 125 -23.08 -16.31 -10.97
N GLY A 126 -23.59 -16.09 -9.75
CA GLY A 126 -22.77 -16.16 -8.54
C GLY A 126 -22.09 -17.51 -8.32
N VAL A 127 -21.06 -17.50 -7.46
CA VAL A 127 -20.28 -18.68 -7.09
C VAL A 127 -20.63 -19.11 -5.67
N THR A 128 -20.78 -20.43 -5.48
CA THR A 128 -21.03 -21.04 -4.17
C THR A 128 -19.93 -22.06 -3.87
N PRO A 129 -19.19 -21.92 -2.75
CA PRO A 129 -19.24 -20.82 -1.79
C PRO A 129 -18.67 -19.49 -2.35
N ARG A 130 -19.07 -18.33 -1.82
CA ARG A 130 -18.62 -17.00 -2.30
C ARG A 130 -17.09 -16.84 -2.30
N SER A 131 -16.41 -17.49 -1.36
CA SER A 131 -14.94 -17.53 -1.27
C SER A 131 -14.26 -18.08 -2.52
N ASP A 132 -14.98 -18.84 -3.33
CA ASP A 132 -14.45 -19.45 -4.55
C ASP A 132 -14.49 -18.52 -5.77
N THR A 133 -15.04 -17.31 -5.65
CA THR A 133 -15.12 -16.34 -6.75
C THR A 133 -13.78 -16.12 -7.45
N ARG A 134 -12.70 -15.99 -6.68
CA ARG A 134 -11.32 -15.83 -7.19
C ARG A 134 -10.77 -17.01 -8.01
N LYS A 135 -11.49 -18.14 -8.06
CA LYS A 135 -11.11 -19.31 -8.87
C LYS A 135 -11.68 -19.25 -10.29
N TYR A 136 -12.64 -18.37 -10.54
CA TYR A 136 -13.37 -18.27 -11.80
C TYR A 136 -12.97 -17.02 -12.60
N VAL A 137 -13.15 -17.09 -13.90
CA VAL A 137 -13.12 -15.96 -14.82
C VAL A 137 -14.54 -15.71 -15.29
N PHE A 138 -14.94 -14.46 -15.35
CA PHE A 138 -16.29 -14.07 -15.72
C PHE A 138 -16.33 -13.54 -17.13
N ASN A 139 -17.39 -13.90 -17.87
CA ASN A 139 -17.73 -13.38 -19.19
C ASN A 139 -19.14 -12.73 -19.16
N GLY A 140 -19.67 -12.37 -20.32
CA GLY A 140 -21.01 -11.77 -20.43
C GLY A 140 -21.07 -10.29 -20.05
N LEU A 141 -19.91 -9.64 -19.88
CA LEU A 141 -19.79 -8.23 -19.55
C LEU A 141 -20.23 -7.36 -20.75
N GLN A 142 -21.15 -6.44 -20.53
CA GLN A 142 -21.77 -5.59 -21.56
C GLN A 142 -21.10 -4.22 -21.66
N LYS A 143 -20.67 -3.67 -20.53
CA LYS A 143 -20.07 -2.32 -20.42
C LYS A 143 -18.59 -2.37 -20.07
N CYS A 144 -18.05 -3.52 -19.68
CA CYS A 144 -16.62 -3.66 -19.43
C CYS A 144 -15.81 -3.42 -20.71
N GLY A 145 -14.66 -2.75 -20.59
CA GLY A 145 -13.69 -2.61 -21.68
C GLY A 145 -12.97 -3.91 -22.05
N TYR A 146 -13.16 -4.99 -21.28
CA TYR A 146 -12.57 -6.30 -21.51
C TYR A 146 -13.64 -7.39 -21.63
N PRO A 147 -13.45 -8.40 -22.51
CA PRO A 147 -14.42 -9.48 -22.71
C PRO A 147 -14.47 -10.48 -21.54
N TYR A 148 -13.43 -10.51 -20.71
CA TYR A 148 -13.30 -11.38 -19.55
C TYR A 148 -12.75 -10.59 -18.37
N GLN A 149 -13.17 -10.93 -17.15
CA GLN A 149 -12.62 -10.35 -15.94
C GLN A 149 -12.51 -11.38 -14.81
N LYS A 150 -11.50 -11.20 -13.97
CA LYS A 150 -11.34 -11.92 -12.70
C LYS A 150 -11.50 -10.94 -11.53
N PHE A 151 -12.10 -11.40 -10.44
CA PHE A 151 -12.32 -10.62 -9.23
C PHE A 151 -11.64 -11.29 -8.04
N ASP A 152 -11.14 -10.49 -7.11
CA ASP A 152 -10.45 -11.00 -5.92
C ASP A 152 -11.45 -11.40 -4.82
N SER A 153 -12.65 -10.81 -4.86
CA SER A 153 -13.78 -11.06 -3.95
C SER A 153 -15.12 -11.19 -4.68
N ASP A 154 -16.13 -11.79 -4.02
CA ASP A 154 -17.52 -11.79 -4.53
C ASP A 154 -18.14 -10.38 -4.45
N ASP A 155 -17.72 -9.54 -3.52
CA ASP A 155 -18.22 -8.17 -3.41
C ASP A 155 -17.80 -7.32 -4.63
N GLU A 156 -16.57 -7.46 -5.12
CA GLU A 156 -16.17 -6.91 -6.42
C GLU A 156 -17.03 -7.43 -7.58
N ARG A 157 -17.27 -8.75 -7.64
CA ARG A 157 -18.13 -9.33 -8.69
C ARG A 157 -19.54 -8.75 -8.62
N ARG A 158 -20.11 -8.60 -7.42
CA ARG A 158 -21.45 -8.03 -7.22
C ARG A 158 -21.50 -6.56 -7.63
N PHE A 159 -20.44 -5.79 -7.36
CA PHE A 159 -20.33 -4.42 -7.87
C PHE A 159 -20.25 -4.39 -9.39
N ALA A 160 -19.47 -5.29 -10.00
CA ALA A 160 -19.40 -5.43 -11.45
C ALA A 160 -20.79 -5.76 -12.04
N VAL A 161 -21.57 -6.66 -11.43
CA VAL A 161 -22.97 -6.92 -11.84
C VAL A 161 -23.83 -5.66 -11.78
N LEU A 162 -23.69 -4.85 -10.72
CA LEU A 162 -24.44 -3.60 -10.55
C LEU A 162 -24.13 -2.61 -11.66
N ILE A 163 -22.86 -2.27 -11.90
CA ILE A 163 -22.48 -1.24 -12.88
C ILE A 163 -22.63 -1.71 -14.33
N ASP A 164 -22.45 -3.01 -14.58
CA ASP A 164 -22.59 -3.61 -15.92
C ASP A 164 -24.05 -3.85 -16.30
N GLY A 165 -24.95 -3.93 -15.31
CA GLY A 165 -26.36 -4.20 -15.49
C GLY A 165 -27.12 -3.12 -16.26
N ASP A 166 -28.14 -3.53 -17.01
CA ASP A 166 -28.97 -2.62 -17.79
C ASP A 166 -29.76 -1.61 -16.94
N PHE A 167 -29.94 -1.86 -15.65
CA PHE A 167 -30.63 -0.93 -14.75
C PHE A 167 -29.78 0.30 -14.42
N GLU A 168 -28.45 0.18 -14.41
CA GLU A 168 -27.54 1.28 -14.12
C GLU A 168 -27.23 2.07 -15.41
N LYS A 169 -28.19 2.89 -15.85
CA LYS A 169 -28.14 3.61 -17.14
C LYS A 169 -27.04 4.67 -17.20
N SER A 170 -26.62 5.20 -16.06
CA SER A 170 -25.63 6.27 -15.98
C SER A 170 -24.22 5.81 -16.38
N VAL A 171 -23.94 4.51 -16.29
CA VAL A 171 -22.62 3.92 -16.60
C VAL A 171 -22.49 3.68 -18.10
N ARG A 172 -21.42 4.24 -18.69
CA ARG A 172 -21.08 4.03 -20.11
C ARG A 172 -20.12 2.87 -20.29
N ARG A 173 -19.03 2.89 -19.53
CA ARG A 173 -17.95 1.91 -19.59
C ARG A 173 -17.32 1.75 -18.22
N TRP A 174 -16.72 0.60 -17.99
CA TRP A 174 -15.85 0.39 -16.84
C TRP A 174 -14.71 -0.54 -17.17
N ILE A 175 -13.66 -0.51 -16.36
CA ILE A 175 -12.55 -1.46 -16.39
C ILE A 175 -12.12 -1.79 -14.96
N LYS A 176 -11.66 -3.03 -14.73
CA LYS A 176 -10.73 -3.31 -13.64
C LYS A 176 -9.33 -3.13 -14.23
N PRO A 177 -8.58 -2.06 -13.91
CA PRO A 177 -7.32 -1.78 -14.56
C PRO A 177 -6.30 -2.89 -14.25
N GLY A 178 -5.53 -3.27 -15.26
CA GLY A 178 -4.40 -4.16 -15.08
C GLY A 178 -3.21 -3.44 -14.45
N ALA A 179 -2.22 -4.22 -14.02
CA ALA A 179 -1.04 -3.68 -13.38
C ALA A 179 -0.37 -2.56 -14.20
N ARG A 180 -0.01 -1.47 -13.51
CA ARG A 180 0.64 -0.27 -14.09
C ARG A 180 -0.19 0.49 -15.14
N GLN A 181 -1.46 0.16 -15.35
CA GLN A 181 -2.35 0.92 -16.25
C GLN A 181 -2.76 2.26 -15.63
N PHE A 182 -2.93 2.28 -14.30
CA PHE A 182 -3.06 3.50 -13.51
C PHE A 182 -1.77 3.71 -12.71
N GLN A 183 -1.22 4.93 -12.75
CA GLN A 183 -0.01 5.29 -12.03
C GLN A 183 -0.39 6.14 -10.82
N ILE A 184 -0.72 5.44 -9.73
CA ILE A 184 -0.90 6.04 -8.41
C ILE A 184 0.09 5.32 -7.50
N GLU A 185 0.87 6.06 -6.74
CA GLU A 185 1.76 5.51 -5.71
C GLU A 185 1.26 6.01 -4.36
N TYR A 186 1.07 5.12 -3.40
CA TYR A 186 0.57 5.50 -2.06
C TYR A 186 1.70 5.66 -1.04
N ALA A 187 2.85 5.05 -1.30
CA ALA A 187 4.11 5.25 -0.61
C ALA A 187 5.25 5.12 -1.62
N SER A 188 6.48 5.51 -1.25
CA SER A 188 7.64 5.48 -2.15
C SER A 188 7.83 4.12 -2.81
N GLY A 189 7.69 4.06 -4.14
CA GLY A 189 7.82 2.82 -4.93
C GLY A 189 6.67 1.81 -4.74
N GLN A 190 5.64 2.15 -3.96
CA GLN A 190 4.48 1.29 -3.70
C GLN A 190 3.28 1.74 -4.53
N ALA A 191 2.99 0.98 -5.58
CA ALA A 191 1.88 1.27 -6.49
C ALA A 191 0.52 0.94 -5.85
N TYR A 192 -0.47 1.77 -6.15
CA TYR A 192 -1.88 1.52 -5.91
C TYR A 192 -2.57 1.15 -7.23
N GLU A 193 -3.17 -0.03 -7.26
CA GLU A 193 -3.98 -0.53 -8.36
C GLU A 193 -5.44 -0.53 -7.90
N PRO A 194 -6.30 0.36 -8.45
CA PRO A 194 -7.69 0.42 -8.03
C PRO A 194 -8.49 -0.77 -8.57
N ASP A 195 -9.53 -1.17 -7.83
CA ASP A 195 -10.40 -2.27 -8.26
C ASP A 195 -11.20 -1.93 -9.52
N PHE A 196 -11.76 -0.72 -9.59
CA PHE A 196 -12.55 -0.29 -10.74
C PHE A 196 -12.26 1.15 -11.15
N VAL A 197 -12.35 1.39 -12.45
CA VAL A 197 -12.48 2.71 -13.05
C VAL A 197 -13.77 2.71 -13.88
N VAL A 198 -14.70 3.58 -13.52
CA VAL A 198 -16.05 3.64 -14.10
C VAL A 198 -16.23 5.00 -14.77
N GLU A 199 -16.63 5.02 -16.03
CA GLU A 199 -17.06 6.22 -16.71
C GLU A 199 -18.59 6.29 -16.72
N THR A 200 -19.14 7.35 -16.13
CA THR A 200 -20.56 7.68 -16.17
C THR A 200 -20.84 8.73 -17.25
N ASP A 201 -22.09 9.15 -17.39
CA ASP A 201 -22.46 10.27 -18.25
C ASP A 201 -21.79 11.59 -17.84
N THR A 202 -21.58 11.81 -16.54
CA THR A 202 -21.15 13.10 -15.97
C THR A 202 -19.71 13.09 -15.46
N GLU A 203 -19.20 11.96 -14.99
CA GLU A 203 -17.91 11.87 -14.31
C GLU A 203 -17.19 10.54 -14.56
N LYS A 204 -15.96 10.44 -14.07
CA LYS A 204 -15.19 9.19 -13.97
C LYS A 204 -14.94 8.88 -12.50
N LEU A 205 -15.06 7.63 -12.11
CA LEU A 205 -14.94 7.20 -10.73
C LEU A 205 -13.83 6.17 -10.63
N ILE A 206 -12.92 6.38 -9.68
CA ILE A 206 -12.07 5.32 -9.15
C ILE A 206 -12.81 4.72 -7.96
N VAL A 207 -13.01 3.40 -7.96
CA VAL A 207 -13.75 2.72 -6.90
C VAL A 207 -12.91 1.59 -6.33
N GLU A 208 -12.68 1.64 -5.01
CA GLU A 208 -12.05 0.59 -4.23
C GLU A 208 -13.11 -0.10 -3.37
N ILE A 209 -13.10 -1.43 -3.35
CA ILE A 209 -14.02 -2.22 -2.51
C ILE A 209 -13.22 -2.93 -1.43
N LYS A 210 -13.70 -2.84 -0.19
CA LYS A 210 -13.09 -3.50 0.96
C LYS A 210 -14.12 -4.10 1.91
N ALA A 211 -13.72 -5.12 2.65
CA ALA A 211 -14.57 -5.66 3.70
C ALA A 211 -14.75 -4.61 4.81
N ARG A 212 -15.88 -4.65 5.52
CA ARG A 212 -16.20 -3.64 6.55
C ARG A 212 -15.12 -3.52 7.64
N ASN A 213 -14.51 -4.63 8.01
CA ASN A 213 -13.43 -4.67 9.00
C ASN A 213 -12.09 -4.11 8.49
N GLU A 214 -11.93 -3.91 7.18
CA GLU A 214 -10.73 -3.33 6.57
C GLU A 214 -10.86 -1.82 6.32
N MET A 215 -12.02 -1.23 6.58
CA MET A 215 -12.29 0.19 6.28
C MET A 215 -11.44 1.16 7.10
N THR A 216 -10.86 0.69 8.21
CA THR A 216 -9.95 1.45 9.08
C THR A 216 -8.51 0.98 8.98
N ASP A 217 -8.20 0.07 8.05
CA ASP A 217 -6.83 -0.39 7.81
C ASP A 217 -5.96 0.76 7.29
N GLU A 218 -4.76 0.89 7.84
CA GLU A 218 -3.89 2.03 7.55
C GLU A 218 -3.42 2.05 6.09
N ILE A 219 -3.19 0.88 5.48
CA ILE A 219 -2.78 0.77 4.08
C ILE A 219 -3.96 1.10 3.16
N VAL A 220 -5.17 0.63 3.50
CA VAL A 220 -6.40 1.02 2.78
C VAL A 220 -6.60 2.53 2.82
N LEU A 221 -6.45 3.16 4.00
CA LEU A 221 -6.57 4.60 4.15
C LEU A 221 -5.45 5.37 3.43
N ALA A 222 -4.22 4.84 3.41
CA ALA A 222 -3.12 5.45 2.66
C ALA A 222 -3.38 5.45 1.15
N LYS A 223 -3.87 4.33 0.59
CA LYS A 223 -4.30 4.23 -0.81
C LYS A 223 -5.44 5.21 -1.13
N ALA A 224 -6.41 5.33 -0.23
CA ALA A 224 -7.52 6.26 -0.37
C ALA A 224 -7.05 7.71 -0.43
N ARG A 225 -6.11 8.13 0.44
CA ARG A 225 -5.51 9.47 0.40
C ARG A 225 -4.76 9.73 -0.90
N ALA A 226 -3.95 8.77 -1.36
CA ALA A 226 -3.23 8.88 -2.61
C ALA A 226 -4.17 9.01 -3.83
N ALA A 227 -5.28 8.27 -3.82
CA ALA A 227 -6.28 8.33 -4.87
C ALA A 227 -7.05 9.66 -4.87
N ALA A 228 -7.38 10.20 -3.70
CA ALA A 228 -8.03 11.50 -3.56
C ALA A 228 -7.14 12.64 -4.11
N GLU A 229 -5.85 12.64 -3.76
CA GLU A 229 -4.90 13.63 -4.30
C GLU A 229 -4.71 13.46 -5.81
N TRP A 230 -4.68 12.22 -6.31
CA TRP A 230 -4.66 11.96 -7.74
C TRP A 230 -5.90 12.53 -8.45
N VAL A 231 -7.09 12.36 -7.85
CA VAL A 231 -8.36 12.90 -8.37
C VAL A 231 -8.34 14.42 -8.46
N LYS A 232 -7.78 15.10 -7.46
CA LYS A 232 -7.60 16.56 -7.47
C LYS A 232 -6.79 17.01 -8.69
N TYR A 233 -5.60 16.45 -8.90
CA TYR A 233 -4.78 16.80 -10.07
C TYR A 233 -5.44 16.39 -11.41
N ALA A 234 -6.15 15.25 -11.43
CA ALA A 234 -6.90 14.82 -12.60
C ALA A 234 -8.04 15.80 -12.94
N ASN A 235 -8.66 16.40 -11.93
CA ASN A 235 -9.69 17.43 -12.08
C ASN A 235 -9.14 18.77 -12.54
N GLU A 236 -8.02 19.23 -12.00
CA GLU A 236 -7.32 20.43 -12.50
C GLU A 236 -7.03 20.29 -14.00
N HIS A 237 -6.53 19.13 -14.42
CA HIS A 237 -6.31 18.83 -15.83
C HIS A 237 -7.63 18.73 -16.62
N ALA A 238 -8.67 18.10 -16.07
CA ALA A 238 -9.96 17.96 -16.74
C ALA A 238 -10.61 19.34 -16.99
N GLU A 239 -10.60 20.23 -16.01
CA GLU A 239 -11.14 21.60 -16.12
C GLU A 239 -10.41 22.39 -17.22
N ALA A 240 -9.07 22.32 -17.24
CA ALA A 240 -8.25 22.99 -18.25
C ALA A 240 -8.46 22.46 -19.68
N ASN A 241 -9.00 21.24 -19.85
CA ASN A 241 -9.11 20.56 -21.15
C ASN A 241 -10.55 20.14 -21.52
N GLY A 242 -11.56 20.60 -20.77
CA GLY A 242 -12.97 20.24 -21.01
C GLY A 242 -13.30 18.76 -20.81
N GLY A 243 -12.54 18.06 -19.97
CA GLY A 243 -12.77 16.67 -19.60
C GLY A 243 -13.85 16.51 -18.54
N LYS A 244 -14.39 15.29 -18.41
CA LYS A 244 -15.25 14.94 -17.26
C LYS A 244 -14.45 14.98 -15.96
N SER A 245 -15.10 15.39 -14.88
CA SER A 245 -14.52 15.32 -13.54
C SER A 245 -14.26 13.87 -13.12
N TRP A 246 -13.39 13.74 -12.13
CA TRP A 246 -13.01 12.53 -11.45
C TRP A 246 -13.50 12.54 -10.01
N GLY A 247 -13.83 11.37 -9.49
CA GLY A 247 -14.14 11.12 -8.08
C GLY A 247 -13.51 9.82 -7.60
N TYR A 248 -13.33 9.69 -6.29
CA TYR A 248 -12.86 8.47 -5.65
C TYR A 248 -13.89 7.95 -4.63
N LEU A 249 -14.19 6.65 -4.70
CA LEU A 249 -15.07 5.96 -3.77
C LEU A 249 -14.31 4.86 -3.03
N LEU A 250 -14.48 4.80 -1.71
CA LEU A 250 -14.06 3.66 -0.88
C LEU A 250 -15.30 2.99 -0.30
N VAL A 251 -15.71 1.88 -0.92
CA VAL A 251 -17.01 1.25 -0.70
C VAL A 251 -16.87 0.00 0.19
N PRO A 252 -17.57 -0.07 1.33
CA PRO A 252 -17.69 -1.30 2.09
C PRO A 252 -18.46 -2.36 1.30
N GLY A 253 -17.94 -3.59 1.21
CA GLY A 253 -18.53 -4.67 0.42
C GLY A 253 -19.98 -5.00 0.79
N ASP A 254 -20.34 -4.83 2.06
CA ASP A 254 -21.69 -5.05 2.57
C ASP A 254 -22.71 -3.97 2.16
N SER A 255 -22.25 -2.84 1.62
CA SER A 255 -23.10 -1.77 1.08
C SER A 255 -23.55 -2.06 -0.35
N ILE A 256 -22.95 -3.07 -1.01
CA ILE A 256 -23.32 -3.53 -2.35
C ILE A 256 -24.48 -4.52 -2.19
N THR A 257 -25.70 -4.01 -2.01
CA THR A 257 -26.92 -4.82 -1.93
C THR A 257 -27.55 -4.98 -3.32
N GLU A 258 -28.58 -5.83 -3.44
CA GLU A 258 -29.33 -5.97 -4.71
C GLU A 258 -30.10 -4.68 -5.08
N SER A 259 -30.43 -3.85 -4.09
CA SER A 259 -31.12 -2.57 -4.27
C SER A 259 -30.16 -1.37 -4.38
N ALA A 260 -28.86 -1.59 -4.25
CA ALA A 260 -27.88 -0.52 -4.34
C ALA A 260 -27.84 0.05 -5.77
N THR A 261 -27.55 1.35 -5.86
CA THR A 261 -27.31 2.05 -7.13
C THR A 261 -25.95 2.73 -7.06
N LEU A 262 -25.32 2.96 -8.21
CA LEU A 262 -24.03 3.66 -8.24
C LEU A 262 -24.17 5.07 -7.64
N ALA A 263 -25.26 5.76 -7.94
CA ALA A 263 -25.56 7.08 -7.37
C ALA A 263 -25.66 7.06 -5.84
N GLY A 264 -26.32 6.05 -5.26
CA GLY A 264 -26.40 5.88 -3.81
C GLY A 264 -25.05 5.61 -3.16
N LEU A 265 -24.21 4.78 -3.80
CA LEU A 265 -22.84 4.51 -3.34
C LEU A 265 -21.96 5.76 -3.43
N VAL A 266 -22.08 6.54 -4.51
CA VAL A 266 -21.38 7.82 -4.67
C VAL A 266 -21.74 8.78 -3.54
N ALA A 267 -23.03 8.95 -3.25
CA ALA A 267 -23.50 9.86 -2.21
C ALA A 267 -23.02 9.46 -0.80
N SER A 268 -22.78 8.16 -0.56
CA SER A 268 -22.47 7.64 0.78
C SER A 268 -20.98 7.40 1.02
N HIS A 269 -20.19 7.19 -0.04
CA HIS A 269 -18.83 6.65 0.06
C HIS A 269 -17.77 7.43 -0.72
N ARG A 270 -18.11 8.59 -1.26
CA ARG A 270 -17.12 9.50 -1.85
C ARG A 270 -16.12 9.98 -0.80
N ARG A 271 -14.84 10.00 -1.17
CA ARG A 271 -13.80 10.70 -0.40
C ARG A 271 -13.31 11.90 -1.19
N GLU A 272 -12.96 12.93 -0.43
CA GLU A 272 -12.34 14.17 -0.90
C GLU A 272 -10.85 14.17 -0.56
#